data_AF-A0A9Q1F1Q6-F1
#
_entry.id   AF-A0A9Q1F1Q6-F1
#
_cell.length_a   1.000
_cell.length_b   1.000
_cell.length_c   1.000
_cell.angle_alpha   90.00
_cell.angle_beta   90.00
_cell.angle_gamma   90.00
#
_symmetry.space_group_name_H-M   'P 1'
#
loop_
_entity.id
_entity.type
_entity.pdbx_description
1 polymer ?
#
loop_
_entity_poly.entity_id
_entity_poly.type
_entity_poly.pdbx_seq_one_letter_code
_entity_poly.pdbx_strand_id
1 'polypeptide(L)'
;MGLPPFYASVLEAWRILKVTRDPAATAGLWLLEEPLFYSSFIQAQTLSSASIRTAMREAGCTKLGHLLTPAGILQQRINIRPRLLNGILTEICASLPEHLRMCMKENCVLAGQWEENVRYSFPRLAVSPNVYFHLPRPPPPEMPESLKKKLGLTE
;
A
#
# COMPACT_ATOMS: atom_id res chain seq x y z
N MET A 1 20.53 0.08 13.87
CA MET A 1 20.59 -1.38 13.67
C MET A 1 19.91 -1.69 12.35
N GLY A 2 20.66 -2.11 11.34
CA GLY A 2 20.11 -2.44 10.01
C GLY A 2 19.47 -3.82 9.98
N LEU A 3 18.62 -4.08 8.97
CA LEU A 3 18.06 -5.42 8.72
C LEU A 3 19.18 -6.42 8.39
N PRO A 4 19.09 -7.68 8.87
CA PRO A 4 20.04 -8.72 8.50
C PRO A 4 20.07 -8.95 6.97
N PRO A 5 21.22 -9.34 6.40
CA PRO A 5 21.40 -9.49 4.95
C PRO A 5 20.33 -10.38 4.30
N PHE A 6 19.98 -11.49 4.94
CA PHE A 6 18.92 -12.39 4.47
C PHE A 6 17.58 -11.66 4.28
N TYR A 7 17.13 -10.90 5.27
CA TYR A 7 15.87 -10.18 5.17
C TYR A 7 15.94 -9.02 4.17
N ALA A 8 17.10 -8.39 4.01
CA ALA A 8 17.32 -7.41 2.95
C ALA A 8 17.15 -8.05 1.56
N SER A 9 17.75 -9.21 1.32
CA SER A 9 17.62 -9.97 0.07
C SER A 9 16.19 -10.42 -0.20
N VAL A 10 15.48 -10.87 0.83
CA VAL A 10 14.05 -11.23 0.71
C VAL A 10 13.25 -10.01 0.29
N LEU A 11 13.39 -8.88 0.98
CA LEU A 11 12.68 -7.64 0.63
C LEU A 11 13.01 -7.15 -0.79
N GLU A 12 14.27 -7.33 -1.22
CA GLU A 12 14.70 -6.99 -2.57
C GLU A 12 14.04 -7.89 -3.63
N ALA A 13 13.94 -9.20 -3.38
CA ALA A 13 13.20 -10.11 -4.24
C ALA A 13 11.70 -9.75 -4.32
N TRP A 14 11.10 -9.34 -3.21
CA TRP A 14 9.71 -8.87 -3.18
C TRP A 14 9.50 -7.58 -3.98
N ARG A 15 10.52 -6.73 -4.15
CA ARG A 15 10.44 -5.51 -4.99
C ARG A 15 10.35 -5.80 -6.48
N ILE A 16 10.69 -7.01 -6.91
CA ILE A 16 10.55 -7.48 -8.30
C ILE A 16 9.08 -7.65 -8.67
N LEU A 17 8.19 -7.82 -7.68
CA LEU A 17 6.76 -8.02 -7.90
C LEU A 17 6.00 -6.72 -7.61
N LYS A 18 5.09 -6.37 -8.52
CA LYS A 18 4.09 -5.33 -8.35
C LYS A 18 2.75 -6.00 -8.08
N VAL A 19 2.27 -5.86 -6.85
CA VAL A 19 0.93 -6.28 -6.45
C VAL A 19 -0.02 -5.13 -6.69
N THR A 20 -0.98 -5.31 -7.59
CA THR A 20 -2.06 -4.35 -7.85
C THR A 20 -3.39 -4.99 -7.50
N ARG A 21 -4.29 -4.22 -6.92
CA ARG A 21 -5.66 -4.66 -6.63
C ARG A 21 -6.58 -4.20 -7.74
N ASP A 22 -7.57 -5.02 -8.06
CA ASP A 22 -8.58 -4.64 -9.03
C ASP A 22 -9.37 -3.41 -8.52
N PRO A 23 -9.41 -2.29 -9.27
CA PRO A 23 -10.20 -1.11 -8.90
C PRO A 23 -11.71 -1.35 -8.94
N ALA A 24 -12.19 -2.42 -9.59
CA ALA A 24 -13.57 -2.91 -9.49
C ALA A 24 -13.80 -3.75 -8.21
N ALA A 25 -13.08 -3.39 -7.14
CA ALA A 25 -13.06 -4.10 -5.87
C ALA A 25 -14.48 -4.26 -5.31
N THR A 26 -14.81 -5.48 -4.86
CA THR A 26 -16.05 -5.74 -4.13
C THR A 26 -16.08 -4.89 -2.86
N ALA A 27 -17.14 -4.10 -2.67
CA ALA A 27 -17.32 -3.33 -1.45
C ALA A 27 -17.47 -4.26 -0.25
N GLY A 28 -16.72 -4.01 0.82
CA GLY A 28 -16.74 -4.87 2.00
C GLY A 28 -15.92 -4.34 3.17
N LEU A 29 -16.02 -5.03 4.31
CA LEU A 29 -15.40 -4.67 5.58
C LEU A 29 -13.85 -4.63 5.53
N TRP A 30 -13.24 -5.29 4.55
CA TRP A 30 -11.80 -5.20 4.29
C TRP A 30 -11.32 -3.76 4.08
N LEU A 31 -12.18 -2.87 3.56
CA LEU A 31 -11.87 -1.47 3.34
C LEU A 31 -11.52 -0.73 4.65
N LEU A 32 -12.11 -1.15 5.78
CA LEU A 32 -11.85 -0.55 7.10
C LEU A 32 -10.48 -0.98 7.66
N GLU A 33 -9.94 -2.10 7.20
CA GLU A 33 -8.60 -2.57 7.58
C GLU A 33 -7.50 -2.03 6.64
N GLU A 34 -7.88 -1.36 5.55
CA GLU A 34 -6.91 -0.84 4.60
C GLU A 34 -6.00 0.20 5.26
N PRO A 35 -4.67 0.10 5.04
CA PRO A 35 -3.73 1.06 5.58
C PRO A 35 -3.96 2.43 4.95
N LEU A 36 -3.93 3.47 5.79
CA LEU A 36 -4.04 4.86 5.34
C LEU A 36 -2.84 5.30 4.49
N PHE A 37 -1.67 4.73 4.79
CA PHE A 37 -0.41 5.12 4.18
C PHE A 37 -0.02 4.09 3.13
N TYR A 38 0.49 4.58 2.00
CA TYR A 38 1.00 3.75 0.91
C TYR A 38 -0.04 2.82 0.27
N SER A 39 -1.33 3.03 0.53
CA SER A 39 -2.40 2.35 -0.19
C SER A 39 -2.52 2.92 -1.59
N SER A 40 -2.69 2.05 -2.58
CA SER A 40 -2.98 2.45 -3.95
C SER A 40 -4.38 3.07 -4.11
N PHE A 41 -5.29 2.81 -3.15
CA PHE A 41 -6.67 3.28 -3.18
C PHE A 41 -6.85 4.65 -2.54
N ILE A 42 -6.07 4.97 -1.51
CA ILE A 42 -6.19 6.23 -0.78
C ILE A 42 -5.12 7.18 -1.30
N GLN A 43 -5.51 8.06 -2.22
CA GLN A 43 -4.66 9.12 -2.73
C GLN A 43 -4.98 10.42 -2.00
N ALA A 44 -4.38 10.59 -0.81
CA ALA A 44 -4.44 11.85 -0.07
C ALA A 44 -3.06 12.51 -0.06
N GLN A 45 -2.94 13.65 -0.73
CA GLN A 45 -1.76 14.52 -0.74
C GLN A 45 -1.40 14.93 0.69
N THR A 46 -2.40 15.14 1.55
CA THR A 46 -2.17 15.54 2.94
C THR A 46 -1.46 14.44 3.75
N LEU A 47 -1.67 13.15 3.43
CA LEU A 47 -0.99 12.02 4.07
C LEU A 47 0.44 11.78 3.55
N SER A 48 0.85 12.48 2.48
CA SER A 48 2.23 12.46 1.98
C SER A 48 3.22 13.17 2.91
N SER A 49 2.73 14.10 3.74
CA SER A 49 3.53 14.83 4.72
C SER A 49 4.07 13.92 5.81
N ALA A 50 5.39 13.95 6.02
CA ALA A 50 6.07 13.14 7.02
C ALA A 50 5.57 13.45 8.44
N SER A 51 5.31 14.72 8.75
CA SER A 51 4.85 15.17 10.07
C SER A 51 3.44 14.68 10.41
N ILE A 52 2.55 14.63 9.41
CA ILE A 52 1.18 14.13 9.58
C ILE A 52 1.22 12.61 9.75
N ARG A 53 2.08 11.92 8.99
CA ARG A 53 2.27 10.48 9.10
C ARG A 53 2.81 10.06 10.46
N THR A 54 3.78 10.79 11.01
CA THR A 54 4.30 10.52 12.36
C THR A 54 3.24 10.79 13.41
N ALA A 55 2.54 11.93 13.35
CA ALA A 55 1.49 12.27 14.30
C ALA A 55 0.33 11.25 14.29
N MET A 56 -0.11 10.81 13.11
CA MET A 56 -1.15 9.78 12.98
C MET A 56 -0.66 8.41 13.45
N ARG A 57 0.60 8.04 13.18
CA ARG A 57 1.20 6.79 13.66
C ARG A 57 1.32 6.77 15.18
N GLU A 58 1.79 7.87 15.78
CA GLU A 58 1.88 8.05 17.24
C GLU A 58 0.51 7.98 17.90
N ALA A 59 -0.52 8.50 17.23
CA ALA A 59 -1.92 8.37 17.65
C ALA A 59 -2.54 6.98 17.42
N GLY A 60 -1.79 6.01 16.87
CA GLY A 60 -2.29 4.66 16.54
C GLY A 60 -3.26 4.61 15.34
N CYS A 61 -3.34 5.68 14.56
CA CYS A 61 -4.22 5.79 13.39
C CYS A 61 -3.49 5.30 12.13
N THR A 62 -3.55 4.00 11.88
CA THR A 62 -2.88 3.36 10.74
C THR A 62 -3.83 2.82 9.67
N LYS A 63 -5.12 2.67 9.99
CA LYS A 63 -6.15 2.04 9.14
C LYS A 63 -7.32 2.99 8.86
N LEU A 64 -8.03 2.78 7.77
CA LEU A 64 -9.20 3.60 7.41
C LEU A 64 -10.30 3.55 8.47
N GLY A 65 -10.57 2.38 9.04
CA GLY A 65 -11.56 2.20 10.11
C GLY A 65 -11.24 3.03 11.35
N HIS A 66 -9.96 3.30 11.63
CA HIS A 66 -9.58 4.15 12.75
C HIS A 66 -10.01 5.60 12.54
N LEU A 67 -10.09 6.09 11.29
CA LEU A 67 -10.55 7.44 10.97
C LEU A 67 -12.07 7.59 10.99
N LEU A 68 -12.79 6.47 10.90
CA LEU A 68 -14.26 6.42 10.90
C LEU A 68 -14.83 6.14 12.29
N THR A 69 -13.96 5.89 13.26
CA THR A 69 -14.31 5.83 14.69
C THR A 69 -14.91 7.19 15.11
N PRO A 70 -15.86 7.26 16.05
CA PRO A 70 -16.52 8.51 16.43
C PRO A 70 -15.50 9.63 16.68
N ALA A 71 -15.71 10.77 16.02
CA ALA A 71 -14.74 11.87 15.93
C ALA A 71 -14.18 12.35 17.28
N GLY A 72 -14.90 12.14 18.39
CA GLY A 72 -14.44 12.45 19.74
C GLY A 72 -13.21 11.65 20.20
N ILE A 73 -13.07 10.38 19.80
CA ILE A 73 -11.92 9.54 20.19
C ILE A 73 -10.70 9.89 19.35
N LEU A 74 -10.89 10.15 18.05
CA LEU A 74 -9.83 10.58 17.13
C LEU A 74 -9.26 11.94 17.48
N GLN A 75 -10.11 12.91 17.82
CA GLN A 75 -9.67 14.27 18.19
C GLN A 75 -8.86 14.28 19.49
N GLN A 76 -9.15 13.37 20.43
CA GLN A 76 -8.36 13.24 21.66
C GLN A 76 -7.02 12.51 21.45
N ARG A 77 -6.96 11.58 20.48
CA ARG A 77 -5.74 10.80 20.18
C ARG A 77 -4.79 11.50 19.23
N ILE A 78 -5.30 12.28 18.30
CA ILE A 78 -4.52 12.97 17.28
C ILE A 78 -4.38 14.44 17.70
N ASN A 79 -3.15 14.87 18.02
CA ASN A 79 -2.83 16.27 18.29
C ASN A 79 -2.78 17.12 16.99
N ILE A 80 -3.85 17.05 16.20
CA ILE A 80 -4.02 17.76 14.92
C ILE A 80 -5.28 18.61 14.98
N ARG A 81 -5.22 19.80 14.38
CA ARG A 81 -6.37 20.72 14.33
C ARG A 81 -7.59 20.03 13.69
N PRO A 82 -8.79 20.17 14.25
CA PRO A 82 -10.00 19.47 13.77
C PRO A 82 -10.37 19.82 12.32
N ARG A 83 -10.04 21.04 11.87
CA ARG A 83 -10.19 21.43 10.45
C ARG A 83 -9.32 20.61 9.51
N LEU A 84 -8.09 20.29 9.93
CA LEU A 84 -7.17 19.49 9.11
C LEU A 84 -7.63 18.03 9.06
N LEU A 85 -8.12 17.49 10.18
CA LEU A 85 -8.67 16.14 10.22
C LEU A 85 -9.90 15.99 9.30
N ASN A 86 -10.82 16.95 9.32
CA ASN A 86 -11.96 16.95 8.41
C ASN A 86 -11.53 17.08 6.95
N GLY A 87 -10.53 17.91 6.64
CA GLY A 87 -9.96 18.02 5.30
C GLY A 87 -9.38 16.70 4.80
N ILE A 88 -8.65 15.97 5.67
CA ILE A 88 -8.11 14.65 5.36
C ILE A 88 -9.25 13.64 5.08
N LEU A 89 -10.28 13.61 5.93
CA LEU A 89 -11.44 12.74 5.71
C LEU A 89 -12.15 13.03 4.39
N THR A 90 -12.35 14.31 4.06
CA THR A 90 -12.95 14.71 2.79
C THR A 90 -12.08 14.28 1.60
N GLU A 91 -10.76 14.45 1.69
CA GLU A 91 -9.83 14.05 0.64
C GLU A 91 -9.82 12.53 0.43
N ILE A 92 -9.80 11.75 1.52
CA ILE A 92 -9.87 10.29 1.47
C ILE A 92 -11.20 9.85 0.84
N CYS A 93 -12.33 10.39 1.30
CA CYS A 93 -13.64 10.12 0.72
C CYS A 93 -13.70 10.46 -0.77
N ALA A 94 -13.13 11.60 -1.19
CA ALA A 94 -13.09 12.01 -2.59
C ALA A 94 -12.23 11.06 -3.45
N SER A 95 -11.14 10.52 -2.89
CA SER A 95 -10.25 9.57 -3.59
C SER A 95 -10.86 8.18 -3.79
N LEU A 96 -11.85 7.80 -2.97
CA LEU A 96 -12.52 6.50 -3.05
C LEU A 96 -13.62 6.47 -4.13
N PRO A 97 -13.76 5.35 -4.88
CA PRO A 97 -14.91 5.08 -5.74
C PRO A 97 -16.26 5.14 -5.01
N GLU A 98 -17.32 5.60 -5.69
CA GLU A 98 -18.65 5.83 -5.08
C GLU A 98 -19.24 4.58 -4.39
N HIS A 99 -19.08 3.40 -4.99
CA HIS A 99 -19.60 2.15 -4.42
C HIS A 99 -18.93 1.78 -3.08
N LEU A 100 -17.67 2.19 -2.86
CA LEU A 100 -16.96 1.99 -1.60
C LEU A 100 -17.38 3.02 -0.54
N ARG A 101 -17.72 4.26 -0.96
CA ARG A 101 -18.21 5.31 -0.04
C ARG A 101 -19.54 4.92 0.61
N MET A 102 -20.46 4.33 -0.17
CA MET A 102 -21.75 3.87 0.33
C MET A 102 -21.59 2.76 1.37
N CYS A 103 -20.79 1.74 1.05
CA CYS A 103 -20.46 0.65 1.97
C CYS A 103 -19.77 1.16 3.26
N MET A 104 -18.90 2.17 3.14
CA MET A 104 -18.24 2.79 4.28
C MET A 104 -19.23 3.51 5.23
N LYS A 105 -20.21 4.22 4.68
CA LYS A 105 -21.25 4.89 5.51
C LYS A 105 -22.15 3.90 6.23
N GLU A 106 -22.48 2.79 5.57
CA GLU A 106 -23.35 1.74 6.13
C GLU A 106 -22.63 0.91 7.21
N ASN A 107 -21.32 0.68 7.06
CA ASN A 107 -20.55 -0.23 7.91
C ASN A 107 -19.56 0.46 8.86
N CYS A 108 -19.61 1.79 9.00
CA CYS A 108 -18.68 2.55 9.85
C CYS A 108 -18.69 2.12 11.32
N VAL A 109 -19.83 1.59 11.79
CA VAL A 109 -20.03 1.11 13.17
C VAL A 109 -19.35 -0.25 13.41
N LEU A 110 -19.11 -1.03 12.34
CA LEU A 110 -18.50 -2.36 12.39
C LEU A 110 -16.96 -2.32 12.24
N ALA A 111 -16.35 -1.13 12.28
CA ALA A 111 -14.90 -0.99 12.23
C ALA A 111 -14.24 -1.72 13.41
N GLY A 112 -13.65 -2.89 13.14
CA GLY A 112 -13.01 -3.76 14.14
C GLY A 112 -13.84 -4.95 14.61
N GLN A 113 -15.06 -5.16 14.09
CA GLN A 113 -15.89 -6.33 14.38
C GLN A 113 -15.82 -7.33 13.23
N TRP A 114 -14.78 -8.17 13.26
CA TRP A 114 -14.69 -9.33 12.38
C TRP A 114 -15.43 -10.49 13.05
N GLU A 115 -16.53 -10.92 12.46
CA GLU A 115 -17.30 -12.09 12.88
C GLU A 115 -16.72 -13.36 12.24
N GLU A 116 -16.42 -14.37 13.05
CA GLU A 116 -15.77 -15.61 12.60
C GLU A 116 -16.60 -16.43 11.58
N ASN A 117 -17.91 -16.19 11.49
CA ASN A 117 -18.83 -16.96 10.63
C ASN A 117 -19.32 -16.21 9.38
N VAL A 118 -18.76 -15.05 9.08
CA VAL A 118 -19.15 -14.25 7.92
C VAL A 118 -18.18 -14.50 6.75
N ARG A 119 -18.73 -14.72 5.54
CA ARG A 119 -17.92 -14.78 4.32
C ARG A 119 -17.51 -13.37 3.90
N TYR A 120 -16.28 -13.01 4.18
CA TYR A 120 -15.68 -11.77 3.71
C TYR A 120 -15.25 -11.89 2.26
N SER A 121 -15.75 -10.98 1.41
CA SER A 121 -15.25 -10.82 0.05
C SER A 121 -14.09 -9.84 0.04
N PHE A 122 -12.94 -10.27 -0.48
CA PHE A 122 -11.75 -9.44 -0.65
C PHE A 122 -11.53 -9.14 -2.14
N PRO A 123 -10.96 -7.98 -2.47
CA PRO A 123 -10.66 -7.64 -3.84
C PRO A 123 -9.65 -8.64 -4.42
N ARG A 124 -9.81 -8.95 -5.70
CA ARG A 124 -8.85 -9.79 -6.42
C ARG A 124 -7.49 -9.07 -6.46
N LEU A 125 -6.44 -9.82 -6.14
CA LEU A 125 -5.06 -9.36 -6.24
C LEU A 125 -4.49 -9.82 -7.57
N ALA A 126 -3.91 -8.90 -8.33
CA ALA A 126 -3.10 -9.19 -9.51
C ALA A 126 -1.63 -8.98 -9.16
N VAL A 127 -0.78 -9.96 -9.50
CA VAL A 127 0.67 -9.89 -9.32
C VAL A 127 1.30 -9.79 -10.70
N SER A 128 2.13 -8.77 -10.91
CA SER A 128 2.82 -8.50 -12.17
C SER A 128 4.30 -8.18 -11.91
N PRO A 129 5.19 -8.31 -12.90
CA PRO A 129 6.56 -7.86 -12.76
C PRO A 129 6.63 -6.34 -12.55
N ASN A 130 7.44 -5.89 -11.59
CA ASN A 130 7.73 -4.49 -11.39
C ASN A 130 8.77 -4.02 -12.42
N VAL A 131 8.30 -3.44 -13.52
CA VAL A 131 9.12 -3.01 -14.67
C VAL A 131 10.14 -1.91 -14.33
N TYR A 132 9.97 -1.23 -13.19
CA TYR A 132 10.93 -0.24 -12.67
C TYR A 132 12.07 -0.87 -11.87
N PHE A 133 12.01 -2.18 -11.60
CA PHE A 133 13.09 -2.90 -10.98
C PHE A 133 14.14 -3.25 -12.05
N HIS A 134 15.16 -2.40 -12.17
CA HIS A 134 16.32 -2.69 -12.99
C HIS A 134 17.14 -3.80 -12.33
N LEU A 135 16.89 -5.05 -12.70
CA LEU A 135 17.87 -6.10 -12.48
C LEU A 135 19.13 -5.69 -13.26
N PRO A 136 20.32 -5.60 -12.61
CA PRO A 136 21.55 -5.44 -13.36
C PRO A 136 21.64 -6.62 -14.31
N ARG A 137 21.69 -6.35 -15.62
CA ARG A 137 21.89 -7.40 -16.60
C ARG A 137 23.21 -8.08 -16.25
N PRO A 138 23.26 -9.42 -16.17
CA PRO A 138 24.54 -10.08 -16.06
C PRO A 138 25.42 -9.60 -17.23
N PRO A 139 26.72 -9.36 -16.99
CA PRO A 139 27.63 -9.05 -18.08
C PRO A 139 27.47 -10.13 -19.16
N PRO A 140 27.49 -9.76 -20.45
CA PRO A 140 27.42 -10.73 -21.53
C PRO A 140 28.45 -11.85 -21.26
N PRO A 141 28.07 -13.13 -21.44
CA PRO A 141 29.01 -14.22 -21.27
C PRO A 141 30.23 -13.95 -22.16
N GLU A 142 31.42 -14.09 -21.58
CA GLU A 142 32.66 -13.86 -22.30
C GLU A 142 32.72 -14.84 -23.48
N MET A 143 32.93 -14.30 -24.68
CA MET A 143 32.92 -15.13 -25.89
C MET A 143 34.07 -16.14 -25.83
N PRO A 144 33.82 -17.45 -25.97
CA PRO A 144 34.88 -18.43 -25.90
C PRO A 144 35.88 -18.25 -27.05
N GLU A 145 37.16 -18.53 -26.77
CA GLU A 145 38.28 -18.36 -27.71
C GLU A 145 38.06 -19.12 -29.04
N SER A 146 37.39 -20.27 -28.99
CA SER A 146 37.03 -21.05 -30.18
C SER A 146 36.09 -20.31 -31.14
N LEU A 147 35.25 -19.43 -30.61
CA LEU A 147 34.33 -18.57 -31.36
C LEU A 147 35.03 -17.28 -31.82
N LYS A 148 35.90 -16.69 -31.00
CA LYS A 148 36.76 -15.55 -31.38
C LYS A 148 37.62 -15.89 -32.61
N LYS A 149 38.23 -17.09 -32.61
CA LYS A 149 39.04 -17.59 -33.72
C LYS A 149 38.24 -17.87 -34.99
N LYS A 150 37.03 -18.43 -34.88
CA LYS A 150 36.13 -18.66 -36.03
C LYS A 150 35.62 -17.36 -36.68
N LEU A 151 35.50 -16.30 -35.89
CA LEU A 151 35.04 -14.98 -36.35
C LEU A 151 36.19 -14.06 -36.80
N GLY A 152 37.46 -14.53 -36.75
CA GLY A 152 38.62 -13.73 -37.16
C GLY A 152 38.90 -12.53 -36.25
N LEU A 153 38.46 -12.58 -34.98
CA LEU A 153 38.58 -11.48 -34.01
C LEU A 153 39.86 -11.52 -33.17
N THR A 154 40.68 -12.54 -33.38
CA THR A 154 41.99 -12.77 -32.75
C THR A 154 42.92 -13.35 -33.80
N GLU A 155 44.17 -12.89 -33.87
CA GLU A 155 45.21 -13.39 -34.80
C GLU A 155 45.44 -14.91 -34.69
#